data_AF-A0A957LBT6-F1
#
_entry.id   AF-A0A957LBT6-F1
#
_cell.length_a   1.000
_cell.length_b   1.000
_cell.length_c   1.000
_cell.angle_alpha   90.00
_cell.angle_beta   90.00
_cell.angle_gamma   90.00
#
_symmetry.space_group_name_H-M   'P 1'
#
loop_
_entity.id
_entity.type
_entity.pdbx_description
1 polymer ?
#
loop_
_entity_poly.entity_id
_entity_poly.type
_entity_poly.pdbx_seq_one_letter_code
_entity_poly.pdbx_strand_id
1 'polypeptide(L)'
;KVHASPPSELPLEELMTDLQINVGGALLAAQQVIPSMKEEGGGTILITGGGLALQPRPEYASLAAGKAALRNLTYSLAAELAEDNIHVATVTIAGFVQPNTFFAPHLIAEKYWQLHTQKKDMWETEIVYREA
;
A
#
# COMPACT_ATOMS: atom_id res chain seq x y z
N LYS A 1 -12.04 -12.58 6.15
CA LYS A 1 -12.23 -13.30 4.87
C LYS A 1 -12.60 -12.25 3.83
N VAL A 2 -11.93 -12.20 2.69
CA VAL A 2 -12.35 -11.33 1.58
C VAL A 2 -13.66 -11.91 1.04
N HIS A 3 -14.74 -11.14 1.09
CA HIS A 3 -15.99 -11.54 0.45
C HIS A 3 -15.83 -11.32 -1.05
N ALA A 4 -16.13 -12.37 -1.80
CA ALA A 4 -16.03 -12.34 -3.25
C ALA A 4 -17.41 -12.02 -3.83
N SER A 5 -17.58 -10.79 -4.31
CA SER A 5 -18.84 -10.28 -4.84
C SER A 5 -18.56 -9.43 -6.09
N PRO A 6 -19.26 -9.65 -7.22
CA PRO A 6 -19.13 -8.79 -8.38
C PRO A 6 -19.62 -7.37 -8.05
N PRO A 7 -19.16 -6.32 -8.76
CA PRO A 7 -19.55 -4.94 -8.47
C PRO A 7 -21.06 -4.70 -8.50
N SER A 8 -21.80 -5.43 -9.34
CA SER A 8 -23.26 -5.33 -9.48
C SER A 8 -24.05 -5.85 -8.28
N GLU A 9 -23.42 -6.61 -7.40
CA GLU A 9 -24.05 -7.26 -6.25
C GLU A 9 -23.38 -6.86 -4.92
N LEU A 10 -22.29 -6.08 -4.96
CA LEU A 10 -21.56 -5.64 -3.79
C LEU A 10 -22.40 -4.66 -2.95
N PRO A 11 -22.77 -5.01 -1.70
CA PRO A 11 -23.49 -4.09 -0.83
C PRO A 11 -22.63 -2.85 -0.53
N LEU A 12 -23.23 -1.66 -0.59
CA LEU A 12 -22.53 -0.40 -0.31
C LEU A 12 -21.89 -0.42 1.09
N GLU A 13 -22.60 -0.92 2.10
CA GLU A 13 -22.11 -0.98 3.48
C GLU A 13 -20.84 -1.85 3.63
N GLU A 14 -20.77 -2.95 2.88
CA GLU A 14 -19.59 -3.82 2.84
C GLU A 14 -18.39 -3.08 2.23
N LEU A 15 -18.60 -2.44 1.07
CA LEU A 15 -17.57 -1.61 0.43
C LEU A 15 -17.06 -0.52 1.38
N MET A 16 -17.97 0.20 2.03
CA MET A 16 -17.60 1.30 2.93
C MET A 16 -16.83 0.81 4.16
N THR A 17 -17.23 -0.33 4.73
CA THR A 17 -16.54 -0.95 5.86
C THR A 17 -15.11 -1.36 5.47
N ASP A 18 -14.95 -2.02 4.32
CA ASP A 18 -13.65 -2.45 3.81
C ASP A 18 -12.73 -1.26 3.48
N LEU A 19 -13.28 -0.17 2.92
CA LEU A 19 -12.53 1.07 2.68
C LEU A 19 -12.08 1.72 3.98
N GLN A 20 -12.95 1.78 4.99
CA GLN A 20 -12.60 2.33 6.30
C GLN A 20 -11.46 1.56 6.96
N ILE A 21 -11.50 0.22 6.89
CA ILE A 21 -10.44 -0.64 7.44
C ILE A 21 -9.13 -0.44 6.66
N ASN A 22 -9.16 -0.58 5.34
CA ASN A 22 -7.93 -0.62 4.54
C ASN A 22 -7.31 0.76 4.31
N VAL A 23 -8.13 1.74 3.92
CA VAL A 23 -7.66 3.10 3.56
C VAL A 23 -7.66 4.00 4.79
N GLY A 24 -8.77 4.01 5.54
CA GLY A 24 -8.88 4.80 6.76
C GLY A 24 -7.86 4.38 7.81
N GLY A 25 -7.67 3.06 8.01
CA GLY A 25 -6.63 2.54 8.90
C GLY A 25 -5.22 2.98 8.52
N ALA A 26 -4.87 2.96 7.24
CA ALA A 26 -3.56 3.41 6.76
C ALA A 26 -3.35 4.92 6.96
N LEU A 27 -4.38 5.73 6.67
CA LEU A 27 -4.35 7.17 6.91
C LEU A 27 -4.11 7.48 8.39
N LEU A 28 -4.90 6.87 9.27
CA LEU A 28 -4.77 7.07 10.72
C LEU A 28 -3.40 6.64 11.23
N ALA A 29 -2.88 5.49 10.77
CA ALA A 29 -1.55 5.03 11.15
C ALA A 29 -0.45 6.03 10.74
N ALA A 30 -0.51 6.56 9.51
CA ALA A 30 0.42 7.58 9.06
C ALA A 30 0.30 8.87 9.91
N GLN A 31 -0.91 9.36 10.15
CA GLN A 31 -1.15 10.56 10.95
C GLN A 31 -0.58 10.47 12.37
N GLN A 32 -0.56 9.28 12.97
CA GLN A 32 0.00 9.10 14.32
C GLN A 32 1.53 9.21 14.37
N VAL A 33 2.23 8.88 13.28
CA VAL A 33 3.72 8.87 13.27
C VAL A 33 4.33 10.12 12.64
N ILE A 34 3.59 10.80 11.75
CA ILE A 34 4.08 11.99 11.02
C ILE A 34 4.62 13.08 11.97
N PRO A 35 3.93 13.49 13.05
CA PRO A 35 4.45 14.54 13.94
C PRO A 35 5.84 14.22 14.51
N SER A 36 6.02 13.01 15.05
CA SER A 36 7.31 12.56 15.60
C SER A 36 8.38 12.47 14.52
N MET A 37 8.06 11.94 13.33
CA MET A 37 9.00 11.89 12.21
C MET A 37 9.47 13.28 11.77
N LYS A 38 8.58 14.28 11.76
CA LYS A 38 8.94 15.67 11.45
C LYS A 38 9.88 16.25 12.51
N GLU A 39 9.60 16.01 13.80
CA GLU A 39 10.44 16.45 14.92
C GLU A 39 11.83 15.80 14.90
N GLU A 40 11.90 14.52 14.51
CA GLU A 40 13.15 13.75 14.39
C GLU A 40 13.93 14.02 13.09
N GLY A 41 13.38 14.84 12.18
CA GLY A 41 14.03 15.26 10.95
C GLY A 41 13.88 14.29 9.76
N GLY A 42 12.95 13.34 9.83
CA GLY A 42 12.59 12.46 8.72
C GLY A 42 12.17 11.07 9.16
N GLY A 43 11.90 10.21 8.18
CA GLY A 43 11.51 8.82 8.43
C GLY A 43 11.11 8.06 7.18
N THR A 44 10.58 6.85 7.36
CA THR A 44 10.03 6.04 6.26
C THR A 44 8.67 5.48 6.67
N ILE A 45 7.67 5.63 5.80
CA ILE A 45 6.34 5.02 5.92
C ILE A 45 6.17 4.07 4.73
N LEU A 46 6.02 2.77 5.00
CA LEU A 46 5.87 1.75 3.96
C LEU A 46 4.48 1.12 4.03
N ILE A 47 3.78 1.12 2.89
CA ILE A 47 2.42 0.61 2.75
C ILE A 47 2.44 -0.70 1.95
N THR A 48 1.63 -1.68 2.35
CA THR A 48 1.44 -2.93 1.59
C THR A 48 0.34 -2.77 0.54
N GLY A 49 0.76 -2.54 -0.69
CA GLY A 49 -0.09 -2.51 -1.88
C GLY A 49 -0.58 -3.91 -2.30
N GLY A 50 -1.27 -3.96 -3.44
CA GLY A 50 -1.72 -5.21 -4.03
C GLY A 50 -2.04 -5.05 -5.50
N GLY A 51 -1.73 -6.05 -6.31
CA GLY A 51 -1.87 -6.00 -7.78
C GLY A 51 -3.29 -5.70 -8.27
N LEU A 52 -4.31 -5.98 -7.46
CA LEU A 52 -5.71 -5.62 -7.75
C LEU A 52 -5.93 -4.10 -7.89
N ALA A 53 -5.01 -3.26 -7.38
CA ALA A 53 -5.02 -1.81 -7.63
C ALA A 53 -4.77 -1.46 -9.11
N LEU A 54 -4.08 -2.34 -9.85
CA LEU A 54 -3.67 -2.14 -11.24
C LEU A 54 -4.46 -3.02 -12.21
N GLN A 55 -4.74 -4.26 -11.80
CA GLN A 55 -5.49 -5.24 -12.57
C GLN A 55 -6.63 -5.78 -11.69
N PRO A 56 -7.76 -5.05 -11.61
CA PRO A 56 -8.89 -5.45 -10.79
C PRO A 56 -9.54 -6.71 -11.36
N ARG A 57 -10.19 -7.48 -10.48
CA ARG A 57 -11.02 -8.63 -10.86
C ARG A 57 -12.43 -8.43 -10.32
N PRO A 58 -13.49 -8.70 -11.10
CA PRO A 58 -14.87 -8.48 -10.67
C PRO A 58 -15.19 -9.14 -9.33
N GLU A 59 -14.74 -10.36 -9.11
CA GLU A 59 -14.97 -11.12 -7.87
C GLU A 59 -14.30 -10.50 -6.64
N TYR A 60 -13.35 -9.57 -6.80
CA TYR A 60 -12.66 -8.89 -5.69
C TYR A 60 -12.88 -7.38 -5.72
N ALA A 61 -14.05 -6.92 -6.18
CA ALA A 61 -14.35 -5.51 -6.40
C ALA A 61 -14.04 -4.61 -5.19
N SER A 62 -14.51 -4.97 -3.99
CA SER A 62 -14.27 -4.21 -2.75
C SER A 62 -12.77 -4.08 -2.44
N LEU A 63 -12.05 -5.20 -2.49
CA LEU A 63 -10.61 -5.23 -2.26
C LEU A 63 -9.83 -4.44 -3.31
N ALA A 64 -10.21 -4.55 -4.59
CA ALA A 64 -9.57 -3.81 -5.67
C ALA A 64 -9.75 -2.30 -5.51
N ALA A 65 -10.96 -1.85 -5.17
CA ALA A 65 -11.24 -0.45 -4.85
C ALA A 65 -10.39 0.04 -3.67
N GLY A 66 -10.33 -0.74 -2.59
CA GLY A 66 -9.50 -0.43 -1.42
C GLY A 66 -8.00 -0.36 -1.76
N LYS A 67 -7.47 -1.29 -2.56
CA LYS A 67 -6.05 -1.26 -2.97
C LYS A 67 -5.73 -0.12 -3.92
N ALA A 68 -6.64 0.25 -4.82
CA ALA A 68 -6.47 1.42 -5.69
C ALA A 68 -6.47 2.74 -4.87
N ALA A 69 -7.41 2.88 -3.94
CA ALA A 69 -7.48 4.03 -3.04
C ALA A 69 -6.26 4.12 -2.12
N LEU A 70 -5.81 2.99 -1.54
CA LEU A 70 -4.61 2.93 -0.71
C LEU A 70 -3.34 3.29 -1.50
N ARG A 71 -3.23 2.82 -2.75
CA ARG A 71 -2.16 3.22 -3.66
C ARG A 71 -2.19 4.73 -3.88
N ASN A 72 -3.34 5.31 -4.21
CA ASN A 72 -3.45 6.75 -4.42
C ASN A 72 -3.09 7.56 -3.15
N LEU A 73 -3.57 7.14 -1.97
CA LEU A 73 -3.22 7.73 -0.69
C LEU A 73 -1.69 7.72 -0.44
N THR A 74 -1.01 6.62 -0.78
CA THR A 74 0.46 6.52 -0.66
C THR A 74 1.15 7.61 -1.49
N TYR A 75 0.76 7.79 -2.75
CA TYR A 75 1.35 8.82 -3.62
C TYR A 75 1.06 10.23 -3.12
N SER A 76 -0.15 10.49 -2.59
CA SER A 76 -0.50 11.78 -2.00
C SER A 76 0.36 12.09 -0.78
N LEU A 77 0.52 11.14 0.15
CA LEU A 77 1.39 11.28 1.32
C LEU A 77 2.86 11.45 0.92
N ALA A 78 3.33 10.73 -0.10
CA ALA A 78 4.69 10.85 -0.61
C ALA A 78 4.97 12.26 -1.15
N ALA A 79 4.03 12.81 -1.93
CA ALA A 79 4.14 14.17 -2.45
C ALA A 79 4.06 15.22 -1.34
N GLU A 80 3.18 15.04 -0.35
CA GLU A 80 3.03 15.95 0.78
C GLU A 80 4.28 16.02 1.66
N LEU A 81 4.89 14.87 1.97
CA LEU A 81 5.88 14.74 3.04
C LEU A 81 7.35 14.68 2.56
N ALA A 82 7.58 14.79 1.25
CA ALA A 82 8.93 14.73 0.67
C ALA A 82 9.87 15.84 1.20
N GLU A 83 9.34 17.06 1.34
CA GLU A 83 10.09 18.20 1.88
C GLU A 83 10.39 18.05 3.37
N ASP A 84 9.54 17.33 4.10
CA ASP A 84 9.74 16.98 5.52
C ASP A 84 10.73 15.82 5.71
N ASN A 85 11.41 15.35 4.65
CA ASN A 85 12.34 14.23 4.68
C ASN A 85 11.71 12.89 5.13
N ILE A 86 10.43 12.69 4.83
CA ILE A 86 9.72 11.43 5.10
C ILE A 86 9.48 10.69 3.78
N HIS A 87 10.10 9.52 3.64
CA HIS A 87 9.92 8.64 2.49
C HIS A 87 8.63 7.83 2.65
N VAL A 88 7.62 8.13 1.84
CA VAL A 88 6.40 7.31 1.78
C VAL A 88 6.41 6.49 0.50
N ALA A 89 6.28 5.17 0.64
CA ALA A 89 6.31 4.27 -0.50
C ALA A 89 5.42 3.03 -0.30
N THR A 90 5.14 2.32 -1.39
CA THR A 90 4.36 1.08 -1.37
C THR A 90 5.06 -0.06 -2.13
N VAL A 91 4.93 -1.27 -1.61
CA VAL A 91 5.24 -2.50 -2.36
C VAL A 91 3.92 -3.08 -2.87
N THR A 92 3.67 -2.93 -4.17
CA THR A 92 2.48 -3.48 -4.82
C THR A 92 2.74 -4.93 -5.19
N ILE A 93 2.28 -5.85 -4.34
CA ILE A 93 2.44 -7.29 -4.52
C ILE A 93 1.38 -7.79 -5.52
N ALA A 94 1.79 -8.14 -6.73
CA ALA A 94 0.91 -8.59 -7.80
C ALA A 94 0.79 -10.13 -7.87
N GLY A 95 0.58 -10.76 -6.72
CA GLY A 95 0.40 -12.20 -6.60
C GLY A 95 -0.01 -12.65 -5.20
N PHE A 96 -0.09 -13.95 -4.99
CA PHE A 96 -0.46 -14.54 -3.70
C PHE A 96 0.77 -14.73 -2.82
N VAL A 97 0.77 -14.10 -1.64
CA VAL A 97 1.86 -14.24 -0.67
C VAL A 97 1.87 -15.66 -0.11
N GLN A 98 2.91 -16.43 -0.41
CA GLN A 98 3.03 -17.84 -0.02
C GLN A 98 4.50 -18.26 0.14
N PRO A 99 4.86 -19.01 1.20
CA PRO A 99 6.22 -19.54 1.34
C PRO A 99 6.66 -20.37 0.13
N ASN A 100 7.96 -20.34 -0.17
CA ASN A 100 8.58 -21.11 -1.26
C ASN A 100 8.02 -20.79 -2.67
N THR A 101 7.51 -19.57 -2.88
CA THR A 101 7.08 -19.05 -4.19
C THR A 101 7.85 -17.78 -4.54
N PHE A 102 7.65 -17.24 -5.75
CA PHE A 102 8.13 -15.90 -6.12
C PHE A 102 7.64 -14.81 -5.14
N PHE A 103 6.46 -15.00 -4.55
CA PHE A 103 5.87 -14.10 -3.55
C PHE A 103 6.11 -14.55 -2.11
N ALA A 104 7.24 -15.22 -1.84
CA ALA A 104 7.60 -15.62 -0.48
C ALA A 104 7.79 -14.39 0.43
N PRO A 105 7.35 -14.44 1.70
CA PRO A 105 7.42 -13.28 2.61
C PRO A 105 8.81 -12.67 2.76
N HIS A 106 9.87 -13.49 2.80
CA HIS A 106 11.25 -12.99 2.91
C HIS A 106 11.68 -12.21 1.66
N LEU A 107 11.25 -12.61 0.46
CA LEU A 107 11.54 -11.88 -0.78
C LEU A 107 10.80 -10.53 -0.85
N ILE A 108 9.59 -10.47 -0.30
CA ILE A 108 8.82 -9.22 -0.18
C ILE A 108 9.49 -8.30 0.85
N ALA A 109 9.99 -8.85 1.96
CA ALA A 109 10.73 -8.08 2.97
C ALA A 109 11.97 -7.39 2.38
N GLU A 110 12.68 -8.04 1.45
CA GLU A 110 13.79 -7.42 0.73
C GLU A 110 13.36 -6.17 -0.07
N LYS A 111 12.12 -6.14 -0.60
CA LYS A 111 11.60 -4.95 -1.31
C LYS A 111 11.28 -3.80 -0.36
N TYR A 112 10.80 -4.10 0.84
CA TYR A 112 10.64 -3.09 1.88
C TYR A 112 11.99 -2.54 2.34
N TRP A 113 12.97 -3.41 2.54
CA TRP A 113 14.32 -3.00 2.93
C TRP A 113 14.99 -2.15 1.85
N GLN A 114 14.82 -2.51 0.58
CA GLN A 114 15.27 -1.71 -0.56
C GLN A 114 14.70 -0.29 -0.47
N LEU A 115 13.39 -0.12 -0.32
CA LEU A 115 12.76 1.20 -0.20
C LEU A 115 13.29 1.98 1.01
N HIS A 116 13.32 1.35 2.20
CA HIS A 116 13.74 2.01 3.43
C HIS A 116 15.18 2.54 3.40
N THR A 117 16.07 1.84 2.69
CA THR A 117 17.50 2.19 2.62
C THR A 117 17.87 3.06 1.41
N GLN A 118 16.90 3.46 0.58
CA GLN A 118 17.15 4.36 -0.53
C GLN A 118 17.65 5.73 -0.06
N LYS A 119 18.62 6.26 -0.81
CA LYS A 119 19.01 7.66 -0.68
C LYS A 119 17.87 8.56 -1.16
N LYS A 120 17.74 9.75 -0.56
CA LYS A 120 16.65 10.69 -0.83
C LYS A 120 16.49 11.05 -2.31
N ASP A 121 17.61 11.22 -3.02
CA ASP A 121 17.66 11.53 -4.46
C ASP A 121 17.22 10.36 -5.36
N MET A 122 17.05 9.17 -4.78
CA MET A 122 16.70 7.92 -5.46
C MET A 122 15.39 7.32 -4.93
N TRP A 123 14.60 8.07 -4.16
CA TRP A 123 13.35 7.56 -3.60
C TRP A 123 12.36 7.17 -4.70
N GLU A 124 11.94 5.92 -4.64
CA GLU A 124 10.83 5.40 -5.42
C GLU A 124 9.57 5.42 -4.54
N THR A 125 8.43 5.83 -5.09
CA THR A 125 7.14 5.78 -4.38
C THR A 125 6.49 4.40 -4.47
N GLU A 126 6.87 3.59 -5.45
CA GLU A 126 6.26 2.27 -5.65
C GLU A 126 7.21 1.26 -6.29
N ILE A 127 7.33 0.09 -5.65
CA ILE A 127 7.84 -1.12 -6.30
C ILE A 127 6.62 -1.97 -6.68
N VAL A 128 6.41 -2.21 -7.98
CA VAL A 128 5.42 -3.20 -8.41
C VAL A 128 6.07 -4.56 -8.53
N TYR A 129 5.89 -5.40 -7.52
CA TYR A 129 6.45 -6.73 -7.45
C TYR A 129 5.53 -7.73 -8.16
N ARG A 130 5.92 -8.13 -9.37
CA ARG A 130 5.20 -9.04 -10.27
C ARG A 130 6.16 -10.03 -10.92
N GLU A 131 5.67 -11.19 -11.34
CA GLU A 131 6.44 -12.10 -12.19
C GLU A 131 6.70 -11.45 -13.57
N ALA A 132 7.82 -11.81 -14.18
CA ALA A 132 8.25 -11.30 -15.48
C ALA A 132 7.36 -11.79 -16.63
#